data_AF-X6LV91-F1
#
_entry.id   AF-X6LV91-F1
#
_cell.length_a   1.000
_cell.length_b   1.000
_cell.length_c   1.000
_cell.angle_alpha   90.00
_cell.angle_beta   90.00
_cell.angle_gamma   90.00
#
_symmetry.space_group_name_H-M   'P 1'
#
loop_
_entity.id
_entity.type
_entity.pdbx_description
1 polymer ?
#
loop_
_entity_poly.entity_id
_entity_poly.type
_entity_poly.pdbx_seq_one_letter_code
_entity_poly.pdbx_strand_id
1 'polypeptide(L)'
;EPLFKRVANSIGSTHFQVAERALFLWNNDTIATFTSEHRSQILPIIYPALQRSYSDHWNPVVSNLTLNIIRIFKEMDKELYESITKDFKNRKADPELKAQIRAQKWQSIREHKFTDAKQVSFFFPPPSFSFYSPINVLDAFLYFCNQFVCVCDVRVVAVIVE
;
A
#
# COMPACT_ATOMS: atom_id res chain seq x y z
N GLU A 1 17.21 -4.30 -9.35
CA GLU A 1 15.76 -4.63 -9.27
C GLU A 1 15.20 -4.87 -7.84
N PRO A 2 15.73 -5.77 -6.98
CA PRO A 2 15.07 -6.15 -5.71
C PRO A 2 14.99 -5.00 -4.69
N LEU A 3 15.99 -4.12 -4.66
CA LEU A 3 16.00 -2.92 -3.80
C LEU A 3 14.81 -2.01 -4.09
N PHE A 4 14.60 -1.63 -5.36
CA PHE A 4 13.52 -0.72 -5.75
C PHE A 4 12.13 -1.35 -5.61
N LYS A 5 12.02 -2.68 -5.70
CA LYS A 5 10.79 -3.39 -5.30
C LYS A 5 10.49 -3.18 -3.82
N ARG A 6 11.50 -3.25 -2.95
CA ARG A 6 11.33 -2.97 -1.52
C ARG A 6 10.98 -1.51 -1.26
N VAL A 7 11.64 -0.57 -1.93
CA VAL A 7 11.32 0.86 -1.85
C VAL A 7 9.88 1.12 -2.29
N ALA A 8 9.44 0.54 -3.41
CA ALA A 8 8.06 0.65 -3.88
C ALA A 8 7.05 0.14 -2.84
N ASN A 9 7.34 -0.99 -2.18
CA ASN A 9 6.51 -1.50 -1.10
C ASN A 9 6.47 -0.55 0.11
N SER A 10 7.58 0.08 0.46
CA SER A 10 7.64 1.07 1.54
C SER A 10 6.85 2.34 1.20
N ILE A 11 6.93 2.82 -0.04
CA ILE A 11 6.15 3.96 -0.55
C ILE A 11 4.65 3.65 -0.47
N GLY A 12 4.24 2.44 -0.86
CA GLY A 12 2.85 1.98 -0.81
C GLY A 12 2.37 1.54 0.58
N SER A 13 3.12 1.81 1.65
CA SER A 13 2.73 1.49 3.02
C SER A 13 1.62 2.41 3.50
N THR A 14 0.68 1.89 4.27
CA THR A 14 -0.35 2.69 4.97
C THR A 14 0.20 3.44 6.18
N HIS A 15 1.35 3.00 6.70
CA HIS A 15 2.00 3.63 7.84
C HIS A 15 2.80 4.85 7.39
N PHE A 16 2.32 6.04 7.74
CA PHE A 16 2.84 7.30 7.19
C PHE A 16 4.35 7.49 7.39
N GLN A 17 4.93 7.11 8.53
CA GLN A 17 6.37 7.29 8.76
C GLN A 17 7.23 6.43 7.82
N VAL A 18 6.74 5.24 7.45
CA VAL A 18 7.47 4.34 6.54
C VAL A 18 7.42 4.89 5.13
N ALA A 19 6.24 5.32 4.69
CA ALA A 19 6.05 5.93 3.38
C ALA A 19 6.86 7.23 3.25
N GLU A 20 6.75 8.12 4.24
CA GLU A 20 7.48 9.39 4.29
C GLU A 20 9.00 9.17 4.17
N ARG A 21 9.58 8.31 5.00
CA ARG A 21 11.03 8.05 4.96
C ARG A 21 11.48 7.42 3.64
N ALA A 22 10.64 6.60 3.01
CA ALA A 22 10.94 6.04 1.69
C ALA A 22 10.89 7.11 0.59
N LEU A 23 9.93 8.04 0.65
CA LEU A 23 9.82 9.16 -0.30
C LEU A 23 11.00 10.13 -0.17
N PHE A 24 11.50 10.35 1.05
CA PHE A 24 12.67 11.20 1.30
C PHE A 24 13.98 10.70 0.69
N LEU A 25 14.04 9.47 0.16
CA LEU A 25 15.21 8.99 -0.58
C LEU A 25 15.57 9.90 -1.77
N TRP A 26 14.58 10.54 -2.39
CA TRP A 26 14.79 11.45 -3.53
C TRP A 26 15.34 12.82 -3.15
N ASN A 27 15.47 13.15 -1.85
CA ASN A 27 16.17 14.35 -1.42
C ASN A 27 17.70 14.18 -1.41
N ASN A 28 18.19 12.94 -1.50
CA ASN A 28 19.61 12.68 -1.58
C ASN A 28 20.07 12.76 -3.04
N ASP A 29 20.98 13.68 -3.35
CA ASP A 29 21.46 13.92 -4.72
C ASP A 29 22.06 12.67 -5.36
N THR A 30 22.77 11.83 -4.59
CA THR A 30 23.34 10.57 -5.11
C THR A 30 22.25 9.62 -5.56
N ILE A 31 21.19 9.46 -4.76
CA ILE A 31 20.04 8.63 -5.13
C ILE A 31 19.28 9.26 -6.30
N ALA A 32 19.07 10.57 -6.30
CA ALA A 32 18.38 11.27 -7.38
C ALA A 32 19.10 11.08 -8.72
N THR A 33 20.42 11.32 -8.77
CA THR A 33 21.25 11.10 -9.97
C THR A 33 21.23 9.64 -10.41
N PHE A 34 21.41 8.69 -9.49
CA PHE A 34 21.34 7.26 -9.82
C PHE A 34 19.97 6.89 -10.43
N THR A 35 18.88 7.38 -9.84
CA THR A 35 17.53 7.12 -10.39
C THR A 35 17.31 7.77 -11.75
N SER A 36 17.99 8.88 -12.05
CA SER A 36 17.95 9.55 -13.35
C SER A 36 18.66 8.75 -14.44
N GLU A 37 19.84 8.20 -14.14
CA GLU A 37 20.62 7.38 -15.07
C GLU A 37 19.91 6.06 -15.43
N HIS A 38 19.18 5.48 -14.47
CA HIS A 38 18.49 4.19 -14.62
C HIS A 38 16.97 4.29 -14.68
N ARG A 39 16.44 5.46 -15.05
CA ARG A 39 15.00 5.78 -15.02
C ARG A 39 14.13 4.81 -15.80
N SER A 40 14.59 4.31 -16.94
CA SER A 40 13.85 3.34 -17.78
C SER A 40 13.56 2.02 -17.07
N GLN A 41 14.39 1.63 -16.09
CA GLN A 41 14.21 0.40 -15.31
C GLN A 41 13.55 0.68 -13.97
N ILE A 42 13.87 1.80 -13.33
CA ILE A 42 13.40 2.12 -11.98
C ILE A 42 11.96 2.63 -11.99
N LEU A 43 11.63 3.53 -12.91
CA LEU A 43 10.32 4.20 -12.94
C LEU A 43 9.16 3.19 -13.07
N PRO A 44 9.20 2.18 -13.97
CA PRO A 44 8.13 1.18 -14.05
C PRO A 44 7.89 0.40 -12.75
N ILE A 45 8.92 0.21 -11.92
CA ILE A 45 8.84 -0.55 -10.65
C ILE A 45 8.13 0.27 -9.57
N ILE A 46 8.48 1.55 -9.44
CA ILE A 46 7.96 2.42 -8.38
C ILE A 46 6.65 3.10 -8.78
N TYR A 47 6.38 3.28 -10.07
CA TYR A 47 5.21 4.00 -10.58
C TYR A 47 3.87 3.49 -10.00
N PRO A 48 3.60 2.17 -9.95
CA PRO A 48 2.37 1.66 -9.33
C PRO A 48 2.23 1.99 -7.85
N ALA A 49 3.35 2.10 -7.13
CA ALA A 49 3.33 2.53 -5.72
C ALA A 49 3.08 4.03 -5.62
N LEU A 50 3.74 4.86 -6.43
CA LEU A 50 3.51 6.31 -6.45
C LEU A 50 2.06 6.66 -6.80
N GLN A 51 1.43 5.98 -7.76
CA GLN A 51 0.04 6.25 -8.11
C GLN A 51 -0.93 5.94 -6.95
N ARG A 52 -0.77 4.79 -6.29
CA ARG A 52 -1.59 4.42 -5.12
C ARG A 52 -1.37 5.36 -3.94
N SER A 53 -0.11 5.68 -3.63
CA SER A 53 0.21 6.59 -2.53
C SER A 53 -0.26 8.01 -2.81
N TYR A 54 -0.34 8.42 -4.07
CA TYR A 54 -0.89 9.72 -4.43
C TYR A 54 -2.42 9.76 -4.30
N SER A 55 -3.15 8.75 -4.79
CA SER A 55 -4.61 8.76 -4.82
C SER A 55 -5.26 8.34 -3.50
N ASP A 56 -4.68 7.37 -2.80
CA ASP A 56 -5.39 6.61 -1.75
C ASP A 56 -4.78 6.77 -0.36
N HIS A 57 -3.65 7.48 -0.22
CA HIS A 57 -3.01 7.63 1.09
C HIS A 57 -3.76 8.66 1.96
N TRP A 58 -4.10 8.26 3.19
CA TRP A 58 -4.90 9.07 4.11
C TRP A 58 -4.18 10.33 4.62
N ASN A 59 -2.85 10.29 4.71
CA ASN A 59 -2.04 11.42 5.16
C ASN A 59 -1.68 12.37 4.00
N PRO A 60 -2.08 13.65 4.04
CA PRO A 60 -1.84 14.60 2.96
C PRO A 60 -0.35 14.94 2.75
N VAL A 61 0.49 14.87 3.78
CA VAL A 61 1.94 15.10 3.66
C VAL A 61 2.57 14.05 2.75
N VAL A 62 2.19 12.78 2.94
CA VAL A 62 2.69 11.67 2.11
C VAL A 62 2.23 11.83 0.67
N SER A 63 0.96 12.22 0.44
CA SER A 63 0.43 12.48 -0.89
C SER A 63 1.18 13.64 -1.58
N ASN A 64 1.50 14.71 -0.84
CA ASN A 64 2.28 15.85 -1.35
C ASN A 64 3.74 15.49 -1.67
N LEU A 65 4.40 14.73 -0.81
CA LEU A 65 5.75 14.22 -1.08
C LEU A 65 5.76 13.32 -2.33
N THR A 66 4.73 12.48 -2.47
CA THR A 66 4.55 11.61 -3.64
C THR A 66 4.37 12.44 -4.92
N LEU A 67 3.57 13.51 -4.87
CA LEU A 67 3.41 14.46 -5.98
C LEU A 67 4.73 15.10 -6.40
N ASN A 68 5.57 15.49 -5.44
CA ASN A 68 6.87 16.07 -5.75
C ASN A 68 7.75 15.09 -6.55
N ILE A 69 7.80 13.81 -6.14
CA ILE A 69 8.56 12.78 -6.86
C ILE A 69 7.96 12.52 -8.25
N ILE A 70 6.63 12.46 -8.36
CA ILE A 70 5.95 12.34 -9.66
C ILE A 70 6.36 13.48 -10.59
N ARG A 71 6.41 14.73 -10.08
CA ARG A 71 6.84 15.89 -10.85
C ARG A 71 8.29 15.77 -11.30
N ILE A 72 9.20 15.36 -10.42
CA ILE A 72 10.62 15.12 -10.76
C ILE A 72 10.74 14.13 -11.94
N PHE A 73 10.03 13.00 -11.90
CA PHE A 73 10.09 12.03 -13.00
C PHE A 73 9.47 12.54 -14.31
N LYS A 74 8.41 13.36 -14.24
CA LYS A 74 7.83 13.99 -15.42
C LYS A 74 8.75 15.03 -16.06
N GLU A 75 9.42 15.85 -15.25
CA GLU A 75 10.37 16.86 -15.72
C GLU A 75 11.64 16.23 -16.32
N MET A 76 12.04 15.07 -15.78
CA MET A 76 13.22 14.35 -16.22
C MET A 76 13.03 13.64 -17.58
N ASP A 77 11.91 12.95 -17.78
CA ASP A 77 11.64 12.21 -19.01
C ASP A 77 10.13 12.05 -19.23
N LYS A 78 9.54 13.05 -19.90
CA LYS A 78 8.10 13.13 -20.12
C LYS A 78 7.59 11.97 -20.97
N GLU A 79 8.31 11.61 -22.04
CA GLU A 79 7.89 10.56 -22.97
C GLU A 79 7.85 9.19 -22.28
N LEU A 80 8.90 8.87 -21.51
CA LEU A 80 8.94 7.64 -20.72
C LEU A 80 7.81 7.60 -19.68
N TYR A 81 7.57 8.72 -18.98
CA TYR A 81 6.51 8.79 -17.97
C TYR A 81 5.12 8.56 -18.61
N GLU A 82 4.86 9.17 -19.76
CA GLU A 82 3.59 9.02 -20.49
C GLU A 82 3.40 7.59 -21.01
N SER A 83 4.45 6.97 -21.55
CA SER A 83 4.47 5.56 -21.96
C SER A 83 4.09 4.64 -20.79
N ILE A 84 4.75 4.77 -19.64
CA ILE A 84 4.47 3.95 -18.44
C ILE A 84 3.05 4.21 -17.92
N THR A 85 2.58 5.46 -17.96
CA THR A 85 1.22 5.82 -17.56
C THR A 85 0.17 5.12 -18.42
N LYS A 86 0.39 5.09 -19.74
CA LYS A 86 -0.50 4.39 -20.68
C LYS A 86 -0.52 2.89 -20.41
N ASP A 87 0.65 2.28 -20.23
CA ASP A 87 0.77 0.86 -19.93
C ASP A 87 0.10 0.49 -18.60
N PHE A 88 0.26 1.32 -17.57
CA PHE A 88 -0.38 1.11 -16.28
C PHE A 88 -1.91 1.16 -16.37
N LYS A 89 -2.45 2.13 -17.12
CA LYS A 89 -3.90 2.24 -17.36
C LYS A 89 -4.43 1.03 -18.12
N ASN A 90 -3.74 0.57 -19.14
CA ASN A 90 -4.11 -0.62 -19.91
C ASN A 90 -4.14 -1.87 -19.02
N ARG A 91 -3.11 -2.10 -18.22
CA ARG A 91 -3.06 -3.22 -17.26
C ARG A 91 -4.14 -3.13 -16.18
N LYS A 92 -4.46 -1.92 -15.69
CA LYS A 92 -5.52 -1.72 -14.68
C LYS A 92 -6.93 -1.95 -15.26
N ALA A 93 -7.10 -1.73 -16.56
CA ALA A 93 -8.35 -1.95 -17.28
C ALA A 93 -8.57 -3.42 -17.68
N ASP A 94 -7.50 -4.21 -17.78
CA ASP A 94 -7.56 -5.62 -18.19
C ASP A 94 -8.25 -6.50 -17.12
N PRO A 95 -9.47 -7.00 -17.39
CA PRO A 95 -10.19 -7.87 -16.46
C PRO A 95 -9.57 -9.27 -16.36
N GLU A 96 -8.90 -9.73 -17.41
CA GLU A 96 -8.29 -11.06 -17.46
C GLU A 96 -7.05 -11.10 -16.57
N LEU A 97 -6.21 -10.07 -16.63
CA LEU A 97 -5.07 -9.92 -15.72
C LEU A 97 -5.49 -9.91 -14.25
N LYS A 98 -6.59 -9.23 -13.92
CA LYS A 98 -7.16 -9.25 -12.55
C LYS A 98 -7.59 -10.65 -12.13
N ALA A 99 -8.30 -11.36 -13.01
CA ALA A 99 -8.74 -12.73 -12.75
C ALA A 99 -7.55 -13.68 -12.55
N GLN A 100 -6.50 -13.55 -13.36
CA GLN A 100 -5.26 -14.34 -13.24
C GLN A 100 -4.51 -14.05 -11.94
N ILE A 101 -4.31 -12.78 -11.58
CA ILE A 101 -3.67 -12.40 -10.30
C ILE A 101 -4.46 -12.98 -9.12
N ARG A 102 -5.79 -12.90 -9.16
CA ARG A 102 -6.66 -13.48 -8.14
C ARG A 102 -6.49 -15.00 -8.08
N ALA A 103 -6.49 -15.68 -9.22
CA ALA A 103 -6.29 -17.13 -9.29
C ALA A 103 -4.93 -17.56 -8.70
N GLN A 104 -3.85 -16.84 -9.01
CA GLN A 104 -2.52 -17.09 -8.46
C GLN A 104 -2.46 -16.89 -6.94
N LYS A 105 -3.06 -15.81 -6.42
CA LYS A 105 -3.17 -15.60 -4.97
C LYS A 105 -3.96 -16.72 -4.29
N TRP A 106 -5.07 -17.16 -4.88
CA TRP A 106 -5.84 -18.28 -4.34
C TRP A 106 -5.06 -19.60 -4.38
N GLN A 107 -4.27 -19.80 -5.44
CA GLN A 107 -3.42 -20.98 -5.54
C GLN A 107 -2.34 -20.98 -4.45
N SER A 108 -1.67 -19.85 -4.22
CA SER A 108 -0.66 -19.76 -3.16
C SER A 108 -1.27 -19.98 -1.77
N ILE A 109 -2.49 -19.51 -1.50
CA ILE A 109 -3.23 -19.79 -0.26
C ILE A 109 -3.52 -21.28 -0.11
N ARG A 110 -3.95 -21.97 -1.18
CA ARG A 110 -4.21 -23.42 -1.15
C ARG A 110 -2.95 -24.25 -0.94
N GLU A 111 -1.83 -23.81 -1.51
CA GLU A 111 -0.53 -24.47 -1.39
C GLU A 111 0.16 -24.18 -0.06
N HIS A 112 -0.22 -23.11 0.64
CA HIS A 112 0.16 -22.92 2.04
C HIS A 112 -0.50 -24.01 2.89
N LYS A 113 0.26 -25.10 3.12
CA LYS A 113 0.00 -25.98 4.25
C LYS A 113 0.09 -25.11 5.49
N PHE A 114 -0.98 -25.05 6.28
CA PHE A 114 -0.95 -24.48 7.63
C PHE A 114 0.02 -25.32 8.48
N THR A 115 1.32 -25.11 8.35
CA THR A 115 2.33 -25.62 9.26
C THR A 115 2.28 -24.75 10.50
N ASP A 116 1.92 -25.38 11.61
CA ASP A 116 1.61 -24.83 12.92
C ASP A 116 0.34 -23.97 12.99
N ALA A 117 -0.79 -24.67 13.15
CA ALA A 117 -1.84 -24.19 14.03
C ALA A 117 -1.26 -24.04 15.46
N LYS A 118 -0.50 -22.97 15.71
CA LYS A 118 -0.54 -22.35 17.02
C LYS A 118 -1.96 -21.88 17.18
N GLN A 119 -2.72 -22.65 17.93
CA GLN A 119 -4.03 -22.31 18.46
C GLN A 119 -3.98 -20.85 18.95
N VAL A 120 -4.42 -19.91 18.11
CA VAL A 120 -4.75 -18.58 18.58
C VAL A 120 -6.06 -18.76 19.31
N SER A 121 -5.96 -19.14 20.59
CA SER A 121 -7.08 -19.02 21.50
C SER A 121 -7.41 -17.53 21.55
N PHE A 122 -8.44 -17.11 20.82
CA PHE A 122 -9.01 -15.79 20.99
C PHE A 122 -9.68 -15.79 22.36
N PHE A 123 -8.91 -15.51 23.41
CA PHE A 123 -9.45 -15.22 24.73
C PHE A 123 -10.07 -13.83 24.61
N PHE A 124 -11.36 -13.78 24.26
CA PHE A 124 -12.18 -12.62 24.58
C PHE A 124 -12.39 -12.67 26.10
N PRO A 125 -11.75 -11.81 26.91
CA PRO A 125 -12.22 -11.65 28.27
C PRO A 125 -13.68 -11.21 28.18
N PRO A 126 -14.62 -11.89 28.87
CA PRO A 126 -15.98 -11.37 28.96
C PRO A 126 -15.88 -9.96 29.54
N PRO A 127 -16.51 -8.94 28.92
CA PRO A 127 -16.52 -7.61 29.51
C PRO A 127 -17.16 -7.77 30.89
N SER A 128 -16.41 -7.41 31.93
CA SER A 128 -16.95 -7.25 33.28
C SER A 128 -18.06 -6.21 33.18
N PHE A 129 -19.29 -6.70 33.07
CA PHE A 129 -20.49 -5.92 32.91
C PHE A 129 -20.67 -5.08 34.18
N SER A 130 -20.35 -3.80 34.08
CA SER A 130 -20.74 -2.80 35.05
C SER A 130 -20.92 -1.48 34.33
N PHE A 131 -22.17 -1.22 33.98
CA PHE A 131 -22.74 0.11 33.77
C PHE A 131 -22.20 0.92 32.57
N TYR A 132 -23.02 1.09 31.54
CA TYR A 132 -23.51 2.40 31.05
C TYR A 132 -24.63 2.19 30.03
N SER A 133 -25.52 3.18 29.94
CA SER A 133 -26.79 3.20 29.22
C SER A 133 -26.65 3.03 27.68
N PRO A 134 -27.74 2.96 26.89
CA PRO A 134 -27.69 2.52 25.50
C PRO A 134 -27.00 3.58 24.64
N ILE A 135 -25.71 3.36 24.41
CA ILE A 135 -24.93 4.07 23.41
C ILE A 135 -25.34 3.49 22.05
N ASN A 136 -25.85 4.35 21.16
CA ASN A 136 -26.33 3.97 19.83
C ASN A 136 -25.22 3.26 19.04
N VAL A 137 -25.62 2.36 18.12
CA VAL A 137 -24.73 1.52 17.29
C VAL A 137 -23.62 2.33 16.58
N LEU A 138 -23.85 3.63 16.33
CA LEU A 138 -22.89 4.56 15.74
C LEU A 138 -21.70 4.89 16.65
N ASP A 139 -21.93 5.02 17.95
CA ASP A 139 -20.89 5.35 18.92
C ASP A 139 -20.03 4.13 19.26
N ALA A 140 -20.60 2.92 19.19
CA ALA A 140 -19.82 1.67 19.23
C ALA A 140 -18.89 1.56 18.01
N PHE A 141 -19.34 2.00 16.83
CA PHE A 141 -18.54 2.06 15.61
C PHE A 141 -17.39 3.06 15.72
N LEU A 142 -17.65 4.23 16.32
CA LEU A 142 -16.63 5.26 16.56
C LEU A 142 -15.62 4.81 17.61
N TYR A 143 -16.03 4.14 18.69
CA TYR A 143 -15.09 3.61 19.70
C TYR A 143 -14.18 2.51 19.13
N PHE A 144 -14.73 1.63 18.27
CA PHE A 144 -13.93 0.63 17.56
C PHE A 144 -12.94 1.29 16.57
N CYS A 145 -13.37 2.31 15.84
CA CYS A 145 -12.49 3.08 14.95
C CYS A 145 -11.41 3.89 15.67
N ASN A 146 -11.69 4.40 16.89
CA ASN A 146 -10.76 5.28 17.60
C ASN A 146 -9.75 4.53 18.49
N GLN A 147 -10.08 3.29 18.92
CA GLN A 147 -9.18 2.47 19.74
C GLN A 147 -8.33 1.46 18.92
N PHE A 148 -8.71 1.15 17.67
CA PHE A 148 -7.99 0.24 16.75
C PHE A 148 -7.28 0.94 15.58
N VAL A 149 -6.72 2.14 15.80
CA VAL A 149 -5.80 2.75 14.82
C VAL A 149 -4.45 1.99 14.73
N CYS A 150 -4.23 1.00 15.58
CA CYS A 150 -3.10 0.08 15.49
C CYS A 150 -3.59 -1.37 15.33
N VAL A 151 -3.08 -2.05 14.31
CA VAL A 151 -3.27 -3.50 14.03
C VAL A 151 -4.58 -3.90 13.34
N CYS A 152 -5.10 -3.08 12.42
CA CYS A 152 -5.83 -3.64 11.29
C CYS A 152 -4.81 -3.92 10.19
N ASP A 153 -4.31 -5.16 10.17
CA ASP A 153 -3.66 -5.73 9.00
C ASP A 153 -4.65 -5.65 7.83
N VAL A 154 -4.54 -4.58 7.04
CA VAL A 154 -5.34 -4.33 5.82
C VAL A 154 -5.23 -5.52 4.85
N ARG A 155 -4.28 -6.45 5.05
CA ARG A 155 -4.17 -7.69 4.28
C ARG A 155 -5.30 -8.68 4.52
N VAL A 156 -6.01 -8.66 5.65
CA VAL A 156 -7.10 -9.64 5.89
C VAL A 156 -8.38 -9.22 5.17
N VAL A 157 -8.68 -7.91 5.12
CA VAL A 157 -9.88 -7.40 4.42
C VAL A 157 -9.64 -7.25 2.91
N ALA A 158 -8.41 -6.90 2.48
CA ALA A 158 -8.08 -6.75 1.06
C ALA A 158 -8.08 -8.07 0.26
N VAL A 159 -8.05 -9.24 0.93
CA VAL A 159 -8.19 -10.54 0.25
C VAL A 159 -9.64 -10.81 -0.20
N ILE A 160 -10.63 -10.10 0.37
CA ILE A 160 -12.05 -10.34 0.12
C ILE A 160 -12.63 -9.38 -0.93
N VAL A 161 -12.05 -8.20 -1.16
CA VAL A 161 -12.75 -7.10 -1.88
C VAL A 161 -12.09 -6.60 -3.18
N GLU A 162 -10.89 -7.08 -3.58
CA GLU A 162 -10.29 -6.73 -4.90
C GLU A 162 -9.87 -7.96 -5.73
#